data_AF-A0A5D3FFD3-F1
#
_entry.id   AF-A0A5D3FFD3-F1
#
_cell.length_a   1.000
_cell.length_b   1.000
_cell.length_c   1.000
_cell.angle_alpha   90.00
_cell.angle_beta   90.00
_cell.angle_gamma   90.00
#
_symmetry.space_group_name_H-M   'P 1'
#
loop_
_entity.id
_entity.type
_entity.pdbx_description
1 polymer ?
#
loop_
_entity_poly.entity_id
_entity_poly.type
_entity_poly.pdbx_seq_one_letter_code
_entity_poly.pdbx_strand_id
1 'polypeptide(L)'
;MFTIIGLMLTGMLAGYLLRKRNLARIQSVITGLIWLLLFFLGVEVGSNEAIIRGLHTIGLEAVVLTLGGTLGSVVAAWALWKTLGGKKEEKA
;
A
#
# COMPACT_ATOMS: atom_id res chain seq x y z
N MET A 1 5.25 -0.47 18.51
CA MET A 1 6.10 -1.13 17.49
C MET A 1 6.05 -2.65 17.61
N PHE A 2 6.44 -3.25 18.74
CA PHE A 2 6.38 -4.70 18.94
C PHE A 2 5.00 -5.32 18.71
N THR A 3 3.92 -4.65 19.09
CA THR A 3 2.55 -5.14 18.87
C THR A 3 2.22 -5.27 17.38
N ILE A 4 2.70 -4.32 16.56
CA ILE A 4 2.48 -4.32 15.11
C ILE A 4 3.29 -5.45 14.47
N ILE A 5 4.55 -5.61 14.88
CA ILE A 5 5.43 -6.69 14.42
C ILE A 5 4.84 -8.05 14.80
N GLY A 6 4.40 -8.21 16.05
CA GLY A 6 3.73 -9.40 16.54
C GLY A 6 2.49 -9.74 15.74
N LEU A 7 1.64 -8.73 15.47
CA LEU A 7 0.44 -8.88 14.65
C LEU A 7 0.77 -9.35 13.22
N MET A 8 1.78 -8.76 12.57
CA MET A 8 2.23 -9.17 11.24
C MET A 8 2.73 -10.62 11.22
N LEU A 9 3.51 -11.02 12.23
CA LEU A 9 4.00 -12.40 12.35
C LEU A 9 2.85 -13.38 12.55
N THR A 10 1.89 -13.07 13.43
CA THR A 10 0.69 -13.91 13.61
C THR A 10 -0.16 -13.98 12.35
N GLY A 11 -0.30 -12.88 11.60
CA GLY A 11 -1.03 -12.85 10.33
C GLY A 11 -0.37 -13.73 9.26
N MET A 12 0.96 -13.71 9.19
CA MET A 12 1.73 -14.55 8.27
C MET A 12 1.62 -16.03 8.63
N LEU A 13 1.73 -16.37 9.92
CA LEU A 13 1.56 -17.75 10.41
C LEU A 13 0.15 -18.28 10.16
N ALA A 14 -0.87 -17.47 10.43
CA ALA A 14 -2.26 -17.81 10.12
C ALA A 14 -2.46 -18.01 8.61
N GLY A 15 -1.94 -17.10 7.78
CA GLY A 15 -1.99 -17.24 6.32
C GLY A 15 -1.29 -18.49 5.80
N TYR A 16 -0.15 -18.87 6.41
CA TYR A 16 0.57 -20.09 6.06
C TYR A 16 -0.21 -21.36 6.42
N LEU A 17 -0.86 -21.40 7.59
CA LEU A 17 -1.67 -22.54 8.02
C LEU A 17 -2.93 -22.74 7.15
N LEU A 18 -3.54 -21.63 6.69
CA LEU A 18 -4.73 -21.66 5.83
C LEU A 18 -4.42 -21.86 4.33
N ARG A 19 -3.14 -21.84 3.92
CA ARG A 19 -2.70 -21.91 2.51
C ARG A 19 -3.16 -23.17 1.75
N LYS A 20 -3.42 -24.29 2.46
CA LYS A 20 -3.89 -25.54 1.84
C LYS A 20 -5.38 -25.57 1.50
N ARG A 21 -6.17 -24.58 1.92
CA ARG A 21 -7.61 -24.52 1.63
C ARG A 21 -7.84 -23.62 0.42
N ASN A 22 -8.83 -23.95 -0.41
CA ASN A 22 -9.20 -23.12 -1.54
C ASN A 22 -10.00 -21.91 -1.02
N LEU A 23 -9.29 -20.80 -0.73
CA LEU A 23 -9.82 -19.59 -0.08
C LEU A 23 -10.49 -18.63 -1.09
N ALA A 24 -10.89 -19.08 -2.28
CA ALA A 24 -11.47 -18.23 -3.33
C ALA A 24 -12.66 -17.39 -2.83
N ARG A 25 -13.47 -17.93 -1.90
CA ARG A 25 -14.58 -17.19 -1.27
C ARG A 25 -14.12 -16.06 -0.34
N ILE A 26 -12.96 -16.18 0.29
CA ILE A 26 -12.39 -15.10 1.13
C ILE A 26 -11.95 -13.93 0.26
N GLN A 27 -11.40 -14.17 -0.92
CA GLN A 27 -11.06 -13.09 -1.85
C GLN A 27 -12.31 -12.28 -2.23
N SER A 28 -13.44 -12.94 -2.52
CA SER A 28 -14.70 -12.24 -2.78
C SER A 28 -15.20 -11.44 -1.57
N VAL A 29 -15.07 -11.99 -0.35
CA VAL A 29 -15.44 -11.28 0.89
C VAL A 29 -14.53 -10.07 1.13
N ILE A 30 -13.22 -10.20 0.93
CA ILE A 30 -12.27 -9.09 1.06
C ILE A 30 -12.61 -7.98 0.08
N THR A 31 -12.85 -8.30 -1.20
CA THR A 31 -13.25 -7.30 -2.19
C THR A 31 -14.54 -6.59 -1.79
N GLY A 32 -15.54 -7.31 -1.28
CA GLY A 32 -16.78 -6.73 -0.77
C GLY A 32 -16.55 -5.80 0.43
N LEU A 33 -15.68 -6.20 1.36
CA LEU A 33 -15.29 -5.35 2.51
C LEU A 33 -14.55 -4.10 2.07
N ILE A 34 -13.65 -4.19 1.09
CA ILE A 34 -12.95 -3.02 0.53
C ILE A 34 -13.97 -2.04 -0.07
N TRP A 35 -14.94 -2.54 -0.85
CA TRP A 35 -16.02 -1.70 -1.38
C TRP A 35 -16.80 -0.98 -0.29
N LEU A 36 -17.16 -1.70 0.78
CA LEU A 36 -17.89 -1.14 1.91
C LEU A 36 -17.06 -0.08 2.65
N LEU A 37 -15.78 -0.36 2.90
CA LEU A 37 -14.87 0.59 3.54
C LEU A 37 -14.67 1.85 2.69
N LEU A 38 -14.50 1.70 1.37
CA LEU A 38 -14.41 2.82 0.43
C LEU A 38 -15.70 3.65 0.41
N PHE A 39 -16.86 3.00 0.51
CA PHE A 39 -18.13 3.69 0.61
C PHE A 39 -18.24 4.50 1.90
N PHE A 40 -17.92 3.90 3.06
CA PHE A 40 -17.91 4.62 4.34
C PHE A 40 -16.93 5.78 4.36
N LEU A 41 -15.72 5.57 3.82
CA LEU A 41 -14.74 6.63 3.66
C LEU A 41 -15.29 7.79 2.83
N GLY A 42 -15.95 7.49 1.69
CA GLY A 42 -16.56 8.50 0.84
C GLY A 42 -17.66 9.31 1.55
N VAL A 43 -18.50 8.65 2.35
CA VAL A 43 -19.54 9.32 3.14
C VAL A 43 -18.95 10.20 4.25
N GLU A 44 -17.97 9.69 4.99
CA GLU A 44 -17.32 10.41 6.09
C GLU A 44 -16.57 11.65 5.60
N VAL A 45 -15.86 11.52 4.47
CA VAL A 45 -15.14 12.61 3.80
C VAL A 45 -16.12 13.60 3.16
N GLY A 46 -17.20 13.12 2.56
CA GLY A 46 -18.20 13.93 1.87
C GLY A 46 -19.16 14.69 2.80
N SER A 47 -19.40 14.18 4.00
CA SER A 47 -20.29 14.84 4.98
C SER A 47 -19.61 15.99 5.74
N ASN A 48 -18.30 16.17 5.60
CA ASN A 48 -17.52 17.14 6.35
C ASN A 48 -17.06 18.30 5.46
N GLU A 49 -17.73 19.46 5.55
CA GLU A 49 -17.38 20.65 4.76
C GLU A 49 -15.94 21.13 4.99
N ALA A 50 -15.37 20.93 6.18
CA ALA A 50 -13.97 21.29 6.45
C ALA A 50 -13.01 20.36 5.68
N ILE A 51 -13.35 19.08 5.56
CA ILE A 51 -12.60 18.13 4.73
C ILE A 51 -12.80 18.44 3.25
N ILE A 52 -14.00 18.74 2.77
CA ILE A 52 -14.24 19.10 1.35
C ILE A 52 -13.48 20.36 0.93
N ARG A 53 -13.46 21.40 1.78
CA ARG A 53 -12.70 22.62 1.47
C ARG A 53 -11.19 22.41 1.60
N GLY A 54 -10.76 21.58 2.56
CA GLY A 54 -9.37 21.16 2.73
C GLY A 54 -8.89 20.19 1.65
N LEU A 55 -9.79 19.40 1.04
CA LEU A 55 -9.48 18.37 0.05
C LEU A 55 -8.83 18.94 -1.20
N HIS A 56 -9.18 20.16 -1.59
CA HIS A 56 -8.53 20.80 -2.74
C HIS A 56 -7.04 21.09 -2.43
N THR A 57 -6.74 21.61 -1.24
CA THR A 57 -5.37 21.95 -0.83
C THR A 57 -4.56 20.70 -0.45
N ILE A 58 -5.12 19.83 0.38
CA ILE A 58 -4.54 18.54 0.80
C ILE A 58 -4.41 17.60 -0.40
N GLY A 59 -5.38 17.60 -1.32
CA GLY A 59 -5.35 16.78 -2.52
C GLY A 59 -4.21 17.18 -3.46
N LEU A 60 -3.98 18.48 -3.66
CA LEU A 60 -2.88 18.97 -4.48
C LEU A 60 -1.51 18.64 -3.83
N GLU A 61 -1.40 18.82 -2.52
CA GLU A 61 -0.21 18.42 -1.76
C GLU A 61 0.05 16.91 -1.83
N ALA A 62 -1.00 16.10 -1.66
CA ALA A 62 -0.92 14.64 -1.77
C ALA A 62 -0.51 14.19 -3.18
N VAL A 63 -0.98 14.85 -4.24
CA VAL A 63 -0.55 14.57 -5.62
C VAL A 63 0.93 14.87 -5.79
N VAL A 64 1.40 16.03 -5.33
CA VAL A 64 2.82 16.42 -5.42
C VAL A 64 3.70 15.44 -4.63
N LEU A 65 3.31 15.08 -3.40
CA LEU A 65 4.03 14.11 -2.59
C LEU A 65 4.03 12.70 -3.20
N THR A 66 2.91 12.25 -3.76
CA THR A 66 2.81 10.93 -4.40
C THR A 66 3.64 10.86 -5.67
N LEU A 67 3.58 11.90 -6.52
CA LEU A 67 4.38 11.97 -7.74
C LEU A 67 5.87 12.09 -7.42
N GLY A 68 6.24 12.99 -6.50
CA GLY A 68 7.63 13.15 -6.07
C GLY A 68 8.18 11.88 -5.42
N GLY A 69 7.42 11.25 -4.53
CA GLY A 69 7.80 10.01 -3.86
C GLY A 69 7.90 8.82 -4.82
N THR A 70 6.97 8.70 -5.76
CA THR A 70 6.99 7.61 -6.76
C THR A 70 8.14 7.80 -7.74
N LEU A 71 8.30 8.99 -8.32
CA LEU A 71 9.41 9.30 -9.22
C LEU A 71 10.76 9.15 -8.51
N GLY A 72 10.89 9.65 -7.29
CA GLY A 72 12.09 9.48 -6.46
C GLY A 72 12.40 8.01 -6.20
N SER A 73 11.38 7.20 -5.87
CA SER A 73 11.55 5.75 -5.65
C SER A 73 11.98 5.02 -6.92
N VAL A 74 11.40 5.36 -8.08
CA VAL A 74 11.78 4.77 -9.37
C VAL A 74 13.21 5.16 -9.76
N VAL A 75 13.58 6.44 -9.60
CA VAL A 75 14.94 6.92 -9.88
C VAL A 75 15.96 6.28 -8.95
N ALA A 76 15.66 6.16 -7.66
CA ALA A 76 16.53 5.49 -6.69
C ALA A 76 16.69 4.00 -7.01
N ALA A 77 15.60 3.30 -7.35
CA ALA A 77 15.64 1.90 -7.77
C ALA A 77 16.47 1.73 -9.06
N TRP A 78 16.34 2.64 -10.03
CA TRP A 78 17.14 2.64 -11.26
C TRP A 78 18.62 2.91 -11.00
N ALA A 79 18.95 3.86 -10.12
CA ALA A 79 20.33 4.15 -9.72
C ALA A 79 20.96 2.95 -8.97
N LEU A 80 20.21 2.30 -8.09
CA LEU A 80 20.63 1.05 -7.45
C LEU A 80 20.86 -0.06 -8.49
N TRP A 81 19.95 -0.23 -9.44
CA TRP A 81 20.13 -1.23 -10.48
C TRP A 81 21.36 -0.96 -11.35
N LYS A 82 21.65 0.30 -11.69
CA LYS A 82 22.85 0.67 -12.46
C LYS A 82 24.15 0.46 -11.66
N THR A 83 24.16 0.78 -10.37
CA THR A 83 25.34 0.65 -9.50
C THR A 83 25.61 -0.80 -9.08
N LEU A 84 24.58 -1.63 -8.91
CA LEU A 84 24.71 -3.07 -8.67
C LEU A 84 24.88 -3.88 -9.97
N GLY A 85 24.31 -3.43 -11.09
CA GLY A 85 24.42 -4.06 -12.40
C GLY A 85 25.85 -4.08 -12.92
N GLY A 86 26.62 -3.01 -12.70
CA GLY A 86 28.06 -2.97 -13.00
C GLY A 86 28.94 -3.84 -12.09
N LYS A 87 28.40 -4.40 -10.99
CA LYS A 87 29.13 -5.29 -10.07
C LYS A 87 28.86 -6.78 -10.30
N LYS A 88 27.95 -7.13 -11.21
CA LYS A 88 27.57 -8.53 -11.47
C LYS A 88 28.29 -9.17 -12.66
N GLU A 89 29.01 -8.42 -13.48
CA GLU A 89 29.77 -8.96 -14.61
C GLU A 89 31.20 -9.40 -14.27
N GLU A 90 31.71 -9.16 -13.05
CA GLU A 90 33.08 -9.59 -12.65
C GLU A 90 33.09 -10.84 -11.75
N LYS A 91 31.95 -11.51 -11.56
CA LYS A 91 31.86 -12.78 -10.80
C LYS A 91 30.85 -13.77 -11.40
N ALA A 92 30.98 -14.04 -12.69
CA ALA A 92 30.40 -15.23 -13.32
C ALA A 92 31.50 -15.96 -14.09
#